data_AF-A0AAP9R0E0-F1
#
_entry.id   AF-A0AAP9R0E0-F1
#
_cell.length_a   1.000
_cell.length_b   1.000
_cell.length_c   1.000
_cell.angle_alpha   90.00
_cell.angle_beta   90.00
_cell.angle_gamma   90.00
#
_symmetry.space_group_name_H-M   'P 1'
#
loop_
_entity.id
_entity.type
_entity.pdbx_description
1 polymer ?
#
loop_
_entity_poly.entity_id
_entity_poly.type
_entity_poly.pdbx_seq_one_letter_code
_entity_poly.pdbx_strand_id
1 'polypeptide(L)'
;MMSDRFIRQPFMGHKALFDCGNLLLSDDDSRLPQGLLQALLKRHTTGDWGDIPCDFCQTNQYALEFGCSLLSCFFHPGKGIRLVVIRTTADRTLTTIQVHL
;
A
#
# COMPACT_ATOMS: atom_id res chain seq x y z
N MET A 1 -14.04 -12.35 8.95
CA MET A 1 -14.20 -11.13 9.79
C MET A 1 -12.88 -10.42 9.63
N MET A 2 -12.84 -9.22 9.04
CA MET A 2 -11.56 -8.56 8.72
C MET A 2 -10.72 -8.42 10.00
N SER A 3 -9.54 -9.05 9.99
CA SER A 3 -8.62 -9.04 11.13
C SER A 3 -7.54 -8.00 10.88
N ASP A 4 -7.56 -6.94 11.70
CA ASP A 4 -6.58 -5.87 11.64
C ASP A 4 -5.40 -6.21 12.56
N ARG A 5 -4.18 -6.18 12.02
CA ARG A 5 -2.97 -6.44 12.80
C ARG A 5 -1.81 -5.53 12.39
N PHE A 6 -1.06 -5.06 13.37
CA PHE A 6 0.22 -4.41 13.10
C PHE A 6 1.24 -5.45 12.64
N ILE A 7 1.97 -5.12 11.58
CA ILE A 7 3.02 -5.97 11.03
C ILE A 7 4.35 -5.22 11.06
N ARG A 8 5.45 -5.96 11.13
CA ARG A 8 6.78 -5.37 10.97
C ARG A 8 6.98 -4.98 9.50
N GLN A 9 7.52 -3.78 9.29
CA GLN A 9 7.92 -3.35 7.95
C GLN A 9 8.97 -4.32 7.39
N PRO A 10 8.74 -4.88 6.18
CA PRO A 10 9.74 -5.70 5.53
C PRO A 10 10.95 -4.86 5.14
N PHE A 11 12.13 -5.48 5.06
CA PHE A 11 13.32 -4.79 4.60
C PHE A 11 13.11 -4.26 3.17
N MET A 12 13.31 -2.95 2.99
CA MET A 12 13.20 -2.27 1.71
C MET A 12 14.59 -1.97 1.19
N GLY A 13 15.07 -2.78 0.24
CA GLY A 13 16.39 -2.61 -0.38
C GLY A 13 16.46 -1.53 -1.46
N HIS A 14 15.54 -0.56 -1.48
CA HIS A 14 15.43 0.47 -2.52
C HIS A 14 15.27 1.87 -1.92
N LYS A 15 15.53 2.89 -2.74
CA LYS A 15 15.29 4.29 -2.37
C LYS A 15 13.79 4.59 -2.41
N ALA A 16 13.21 4.87 -1.25
CA ALA A 16 11.81 5.24 -1.11
C ALA A 16 11.60 6.75 -1.24
N LEU A 17 10.44 7.17 -1.79
CA LEU A 17 10.00 8.56 -1.85
C LEU A 17 9.50 9.08 -0.50
N PHE A 18 9.02 8.19 0.37
CA PHE A 18 8.48 8.49 1.69
C PHE A 18 8.61 7.27 2.61
N ASP A 19 8.49 7.48 3.93
CA ASP A 19 8.44 6.41 4.92
C ASP A 19 7.01 5.86 5.04
N CYS A 20 6.88 4.54 5.25
CA CYS A 20 5.59 3.92 5.49
C CYS A 20 5.15 3.99 6.95
N GLY A 21 6.06 4.30 7.88
CA GLY A 21 5.78 4.30 9.31
C GLY A 21 5.26 2.94 9.79
N ASN A 22 4.28 2.96 10.68
CA ASN A 22 3.64 1.74 11.17
C ASN A 22 2.78 1.10 10.07
N LEU A 23 2.84 -0.22 9.96
CA LEU A 23 2.04 -0.96 8.98
C LEU A 23 0.86 -1.66 9.67
N LEU A 24 -0.35 -1.35 9.23
CA LEU A 24 -1.57 -2.05 9.63
C LEU A 24 -2.08 -2.90 8.46
N LEU A 25 -2.12 -4.21 8.63
CA LEU A 25 -2.65 -5.14 7.63
C LEU A 25 -4.07 -5.58 8.03
N SER A 26 -5.01 -5.36 7.12
CA SER A 26 -6.38 -5.85 7.15
C SER A 26 -6.54 -6.90 6.05
N ASP A 27 -6.38 -8.17 6.42
CA ASP A 27 -6.39 -9.31 5.49
C ASP A 27 -7.10 -10.49 6.14
N ASP A 28 -8.21 -10.91 5.55
CA ASP A 28 -8.97 -12.08 6.01
C ASP A 28 -8.22 -13.37 5.63
N ASP A 29 -8.17 -14.36 6.50
CA ASP A 29 -7.44 -15.63 6.34
C ASP A 29 -5.94 -15.53 5.95
N SER A 30 -5.25 -14.41 6.20
CA SER A 30 -3.81 -14.23 5.87
C SER A 30 -3.46 -14.57 4.42
N ARG A 31 -4.31 -14.12 3.50
CA ARG A 31 -4.22 -14.49 2.10
C ARG A 31 -3.21 -13.66 1.30
N LEU A 32 -2.60 -12.62 1.88
CA LEU A 32 -1.53 -11.85 1.27
C LEU A 32 -0.15 -12.43 1.67
N PRO A 33 0.53 -13.15 0.76
CA PRO A 33 1.84 -13.71 1.06
C PRO A 33 2.88 -12.62 1.35
N GLN A 34 3.81 -12.88 2.26
CA GLN A 34 4.83 -11.89 2.66
C GLN A 34 5.63 -11.33 1.48
N GLY A 35 6.02 -12.17 0.51
CA GLY A 35 6.75 -11.73 -0.68
C GLY A 35 5.94 -10.79 -1.56
N LEU A 36 4.62 -11.01 -1.67
CA LEU A 36 3.72 -10.12 -2.42
C LEU A 36 3.55 -8.79 -1.67
N LEU A 37 3.33 -8.83 -0.36
CA LEU A 37 3.27 -7.63 0.48
C LEU A 37 4.52 -6.75 0.32
N GLN A 38 5.71 -7.34 0.37
CA GLN A 38 6.97 -6.61 0.17
C GLN A 38 7.04 -5.97 -1.23
N ALA A 39 6.61 -6.69 -2.28
CA ALA A 39 6.57 -6.17 -3.63
C ALA A 39 5.59 -4.98 -3.77
N LEU A 40 4.39 -5.07 -3.18
CA LEU A 40 3.39 -4.01 -3.25
C LEU A 40 3.82 -2.75 -2.48
N LEU A 41 4.41 -2.92 -1.30
CA LEU A 41 4.95 -1.78 -0.54
C LEU A 41 6.14 -1.13 -1.25
N LYS A 42 6.98 -1.93 -1.95
CA LYS A 42 8.06 -1.38 -2.78
C LYS A 42 7.50 -0.51 -3.90
N ARG A 43 6.45 -0.96 -4.58
CA ARG A 43 5.76 -0.18 -5.63
C ARG A 43 5.19 1.11 -5.05
N HIS A 44 4.42 1.01 -3.96
CA HIS A 44 3.82 2.16 -3.28
C HIS A 44 4.87 3.22 -2.90
N THR A 45 5.97 2.81 -2.27
CA THR A 45 7.05 3.72 -1.84
C THR A 45 7.91 4.27 -2.97
N THR A 46 7.86 3.70 -4.16
CA THR A 46 8.58 4.20 -5.35
C THR A 46 7.70 5.05 -6.27
N GLY A 47 6.41 5.22 -5.92
CA GLY A 47 5.46 6.00 -6.70
C GLY A 47 4.78 5.22 -7.83
N ASP A 48 4.89 3.89 -7.82
CA ASP A 48 4.01 3.02 -8.61
C ASP A 48 2.72 2.82 -7.83
N TRP A 49 1.71 3.60 -8.21
CA TRP A 49 0.42 3.64 -7.52
C TRP A 49 -0.54 2.53 -7.92
N GLY A 50 -0.11 1.66 -8.83
CA GLY A 50 -0.88 0.54 -9.34
C GLY A 50 -1.99 0.95 -10.30
N ASP A 51 -3.10 0.25 -10.19
CA ASP A 51 -4.24 0.28 -11.11
C ASP A 51 -5.25 1.38 -10.72
N ILE A 52 -4.76 2.59 -10.48
CA ILE A 52 -5.59 3.79 -10.29
C ILE A 52 -5.56 4.67 -11.54
N PRO A 53 -6.62 5.46 -11.83
CA PRO A 53 -6.62 6.38 -12.96
C PRO A 53 -5.52 7.44 -12.84
N CYS A 54 -5.05 7.97 -13.98
CA CYS A 54 -3.94 8.93 -14.04
C CYS A 54 -4.15 10.17 -13.14
N ASP A 55 -5.38 10.68 -13.02
CA ASP A 55 -5.69 11.83 -12.16
C ASP A 55 -5.40 11.55 -10.68
N PHE A 56 -5.61 10.31 -10.24
CA PHE A 56 -5.26 9.88 -8.88
C PHE A 56 -3.76 9.71 -8.71
N CYS A 57 -3.04 9.26 -9.74
CA CYS A 57 -1.58 9.24 -9.74
C CYS A 57 -1.01 10.66 -9.58
N GLN A 58 -1.59 11.65 -10.27
CA GLN A 58 -1.19 13.05 -10.14
C GLN A 58 -1.55 13.61 -8.76
N THR A 59 -2.70 13.22 -8.20
CA THR A 59 -3.07 13.57 -6.82
C THR A 59 -2.03 13.07 -5.82
N ASN A 60 -1.48 11.86 -6.00
CA ASN A 60 -0.39 11.37 -5.15
C ASN A 60 0.90 12.16 -5.33
N GLN A 61 1.22 12.62 -6.55
CA GLN A 61 2.39 13.49 -6.78
C GLN A 61 2.25 14.80 -6.00
N TYR A 62 1.08 15.45 -6.07
CA TYR A 62 0.80 16.62 -5.25
C TYR A 62 0.84 16.29 -3.75
N ALA A 63 0.29 15.15 -3.33
CA ALA A 63 0.30 14.73 -1.94
C ALA A 63 1.71 14.50 -1.38
N LEU A 64 2.67 14.10 -2.21
CA LEU A 64 4.09 14.01 -1.84
C LEU A 64 4.71 15.38 -1.59
N GLU A 65 4.32 16.39 -2.36
CA GLU A 65 4.85 17.76 -2.24
C GLU A 65 4.19 18.55 -1.09
N PHE A 66 2.86 18.42 -0.95
CA PHE A 66 2.06 19.24 -0.04
C PHE A 66 1.65 18.53 1.27
N GLY A 67 2.08 17.29 1.48
CA GLY A 67 1.82 16.56 2.72
C GLY A 67 0.36 16.10 2.87
N CYS A 68 -0.19 15.47 1.83
CA CYS A 68 -1.51 14.82 1.91
C CYS A 68 -1.37 13.28 1.95
N SER A 69 -2.45 12.58 2.32
CA SER A 69 -2.46 11.11 2.33
C SER A 69 -2.27 10.54 0.92
N LEU A 70 -1.62 9.38 0.83
CA LEU A 70 -1.33 8.66 -0.41
C LEU A 70 -2.24 7.44 -0.55
N LEU A 71 -2.54 7.06 -1.79
CA LEU A 71 -3.35 5.90 -2.10
C LEU A 71 -2.71 5.07 -3.23
N SER A 72 -2.73 3.75 -3.10
CA SER A 72 -2.45 2.84 -4.20
C SER A 72 -3.45 1.70 -4.20
N CYS A 73 -3.77 1.23 -5.39
CA CYS A 73 -4.66 0.10 -5.59
C CYS A 73 -3.97 -0.87 -6.54
N PHE A 74 -3.93 -2.15 -6.18
CA PHE A 74 -3.33 -3.17 -7.03
C PHE A 74 -4.33 -4.29 -7.25
N PHE A 75 -4.66 -4.57 -8.51
CA PHE A 75 -5.37 -5.78 -8.88
C PHE A 75 -4.37 -6.91 -9.03
N HIS A 76 -4.52 -7.96 -8.22
CA HIS A 76 -3.72 -9.16 -8.38
C HIS A 76 -4.54 -10.23 -9.12
N PRO A 77 -4.22 -10.52 -10.40
CA PRO A 77 -4.87 -11.60 -11.13
C PRO A 77 -4.44 -12.95 -10.52
N GLY A 78 -5.40 -13.61 -9.88
CA GLY A 78 -5.29 -14.95 -9.29
C GLY A 78 -6.67 -15.58 -9.19
N LYS A 79 -6.80 -16.78 -8.61
CA LYS A 79 -8.11 -17.44 -8.42
C LYS A 79 -8.99 -16.61 -7.46
N GLY A 80 -9.79 -15.69 -8.01
CA GLY A 80 -10.74 -14.82 -7.30
C GLY A 80 -10.19 -13.44 -6.93
N ILE A 81 -9.92 -12.61 -7.95
CA ILE A 81 -9.52 -11.18 -7.94
C ILE A 81 -9.34 -10.57 -6.54
N ARG A 82 -8.11 -10.19 -6.20
CA ARG A 82 -7.80 -9.50 -4.94
C ARG A 82 -7.40 -8.07 -5.23
N LEU A 83 -8.24 -7.14 -4.84
CA LEU A 83 -7.89 -5.72 -4.81
C LEU A 83 -7.14 -5.44 -3.51
N VAL A 84 -5.88 -5.02 -3.60
CA VAL A 84 -5.10 -4.57 -2.45
C VAL A 84 -5.06 -3.05 -2.45
N VAL A 85 -5.63 -2.43 -1.43
CA VAL A 85 -5.60 -0.99 -1.23
C VAL A 85 -4.53 -0.67 -0.19
N ILE A 86 -3.59 0.21 -0.53
CA ILE A 86 -2.56 0.71 0.38
C ILE A 86 -2.78 2.21 0.55
N ARG A 87 -2.93 2.66 1.80
CA ARG A 87 -3.10 4.08 2.13
C ARG A 87 -2.06 4.49 3.16
N THR A 88 -1.32 5.56 2.89
CA THR A 88 -0.41 6.17 3.86
C THR A 88 -0.95 7.52 4.30
N THR A 89 -0.97 7.77 5.60
CA THR A 89 -1.46 9.03 6.18
C THR A 89 -0.57 10.21 5.79
N ALA A 90 -1.13 11.42 5.83
CA ALA A 90 -0.43 12.68 5.48
C ALA A 90 0.91 12.87 6.21
N ASP A 91 0.94 12.53 7.50
CA ASP A 91 2.11 12.59 8.38
C ASP A 91 3.08 11.41 8.22
N ARG A 92 2.77 10.45 7.33
CA ARG A 92 3.57 9.25 7.04
C ARG A 92 3.81 8.34 8.26
N THR A 93 2.99 8.45 9.30
CA THR A 93 3.14 7.65 10.53
C THR A 93 2.44 6.29 10.45
N LEU A 94 1.46 6.16 9.55
CA LEU A 94 0.67 4.94 9.39
C LEU A 94 0.43 4.64 7.90
N THR A 95 0.67 3.38 7.54
CA THR A 95 0.26 2.79 6.26
C THR A 95 -0.68 1.62 6.52
N THR A 96 -1.90 1.73 6.02
CA THR A 96 -2.91 0.67 6.08
C THR A 96 -2.94 -0.09 4.76
N ILE A 97 -2.88 -1.41 4.83
CA ILE A 97 -2.99 -2.34 3.69
C ILE A 97 -4.27 -3.13 3.87
N GLN A 98 -5.21 -3.03 2.93
CA GLN A 98 -6.49 -3.72 2.97
C GLN A 98 -6.60 -4.66 1.77
N VAL A 99 -6.99 -5.91 2.04
CA VAL A 99 -7.20 -6.94 1.01
C VAL A 99 -8.70 -7.14 0.83
N HIS A 100 -9.18 -6.89 -0.39
CA HIS A 100 -10.58 -7.10 -0.80
C HIS A 100 -10.66 -8.23 -1.83
N LEU A 101 -11.75 -8.99 -1.80
CA LEU A 101 -12.05 -10.15 -2.65
C LEU A 101 -13.27 -9.89 -3.53
#